data_AF-A0A2E7UVX6-F1
#
_entry.id   AF-A0A2E7UVX6-F1
#
_cell.length_a   1.000
_cell.length_b   1.000
_cell.length_c   1.000
_cell.angle_alpha   90.00
_cell.angle_beta   90.00
_cell.angle_gamma   90.00
#
_symmetry.space_group_name_H-M   'P 1'
#
loop_
_entity.id
_entity.type
_entity.pdbx_description
1 polymer ?
#
loop_
_entity_poly.entity_id
_entity_poly.type
_entity_poly.pdbx_seq_one_letter_code
_entity_poly.pdbx_strand_id
1 'polypeptide(L)'
;MGFSKGDTVTVDIIADDGTDTTTVSGPSLVIDNTPPEAPTLAITPSSPGPGDSLWCEVVTDSPDADEDAITYTITWTVDGVDYAVGGTTDTGGLDSGASGWAGPTTTTWTDDTTDGDDVWSNETWTCTATPNDGDDDGTPASVSVDTNCNDASASTCPGLDCLDILTTDPTAPDDIYWIDPTGSDAYEVFCDMTTDGGGWTLVMKAVNDNFLYVDPVWSTTGLANETDLSLTTSGTAKYQSYNEVPFTELRTSDNTVLTTDLVESFSTTQTSALALFSSSGTVLDTIHNSYFDSRAPSAYQAWGCTELNRYGLNLADALGCTYQSGSGGFLCDHNGGARWGNRTNQYYCSSCGELHGQGWAAYGCSSSSEPSVDTGPQGAYLHTINELMWVR
;
A
#
# COMPACT_ATOMS: atom_id res chain seq x y z
N MET A 1 37.14 -0.48 34.75
CA MET A 1 37.22 -1.18 36.05
C MET A 1 36.51 -0.29 37.04
N GLY A 2 35.19 -0.47 37.13
CA GLY A 2 34.39 0.06 38.22
C GLY A 2 34.48 -0.88 39.43
N PHE A 3 33.54 -0.73 40.34
CA PHE A 3 33.20 -1.76 41.32
C PHE A 3 31.96 -2.50 40.80
N SER A 4 31.83 -3.78 41.11
CA SER A 4 30.66 -4.61 40.79
C SER A 4 29.88 -4.95 42.07
N LYS A 5 28.61 -5.33 41.93
CA LYS A 5 27.76 -5.97 42.94
C LYS A 5 28.55 -6.91 43.87
N GLY A 6 28.39 -6.70 45.19
CA GLY A 6 29.09 -7.46 46.23
C GLY A 6 30.54 -7.01 46.51
N ASP A 7 31.14 -6.13 45.70
CA ASP A 7 32.42 -5.51 46.05
C ASP A 7 32.28 -4.75 47.38
N THR A 8 33.28 -4.93 48.26
CA THR A 8 33.37 -4.20 49.52
C THR A 8 34.40 -3.09 49.41
N VAL A 9 33.93 -1.86 49.22
CA VAL A 9 34.75 -0.66 49.16
C VAL A 9 35.09 -0.18 50.57
N THR A 10 36.37 -0.12 50.90
CA THR A 10 36.91 0.47 52.13
C THR A 10 37.87 1.60 51.82
N VAL A 11 37.99 2.56 52.74
CA VAL A 11 38.95 3.67 52.64
C VAL A 11 39.95 3.56 53.79
N ASP A 12 41.21 3.27 53.46
CA ASP A 12 42.31 3.30 54.41
C ASP A 12 43.02 4.66 54.38
N ILE A 13 43.18 5.28 55.55
CA ILE A 13 43.94 6.52 55.73
C ILE A 13 45.28 6.17 56.37
N ILE A 14 46.37 6.47 55.68
CA ILE A 14 47.73 6.32 56.20
C ILE A 14 48.26 7.68 56.63
N ALA A 15 48.59 7.82 57.92
CA ALA A 15 49.32 8.96 58.46
C ALA A 15 50.80 8.59 58.59
N ASP A 16 51.68 9.37 57.96
CA ASP A 16 53.14 9.20 57.92
C ASP A 16 53.81 10.51 58.38
N ASP A 17 54.75 10.44 59.32
CA ASP A 17 55.51 11.59 59.81
C ASP A 17 56.93 11.71 59.22
N GLY A 18 57.29 10.82 58.31
CA GLY A 18 58.63 10.67 57.73
C GLY A 18 59.54 9.69 58.48
N THR A 19 59.04 9.07 59.56
CA THR A 19 59.72 8.06 60.36
C THR A 19 58.87 6.83 60.64
N ASP A 20 57.60 7.02 61.03
CA ASP A 20 56.64 5.95 61.30
C ASP A 20 55.32 6.19 60.54
N THR A 21 54.67 5.10 60.12
CA THR A 21 53.35 5.13 59.47
C THR A 21 52.30 4.45 60.33
N THR A 22 51.09 5.03 60.38
CA THR A 22 49.90 4.40 61.00
C THR A 22 48.73 4.41 60.03
N THR A 23 48.04 3.26 59.90
CA THR A 23 46.87 3.12 59.04
C THR A 23 45.61 3.02 59.89
N VAL A 24 44.56 3.75 59.50
CA VAL A 24 43.22 3.63 60.05
C VAL A 24 42.23 3.36 58.92
N SER A 25 41.55 2.23 58.98
CA SER A 25 40.46 1.88 58.06
C SER A 25 39.17 2.59 58.45
N GLY A 26 38.51 3.19 57.47
CA GLY A 26 37.15 3.70 57.58
C GLY A 26 36.08 2.59 57.55
N PRO A 27 34.78 2.96 57.59
CA PRO A 27 33.70 2.01 57.36
C PRO A 27 33.73 1.46 55.93
N SER A 28 33.20 0.26 55.75
CA SER A 28 32.99 -0.39 54.45
C SER A 28 31.62 -0.05 53.86
N LEU A 29 31.56 0.08 52.53
CA LEU A 29 30.34 0.05 51.72
C LEU A 29 30.36 -1.23 50.89
N VAL A 30 29.24 -1.96 50.83
CA VAL A 30 29.04 -3.02 49.84
C VAL A 30 28.30 -2.39 48.65
N ILE A 31 28.67 -2.75 47.42
CA ILE A 31 27.95 -2.32 46.23
C ILE A 31 26.69 -3.19 46.08
N ASP A 32 25.53 -2.53 46.04
CA ASP A 32 24.23 -3.16 45.83
C ASP A 32 24.05 -3.56 44.34
N ASN A 33 23.05 -4.41 44.05
CA ASN A 33 22.72 -4.83 42.69
C ASN A 33 22.18 -3.67 41.83
N THR A 34 22.45 -3.71 40.52
CA THR A 34 21.86 -2.80 39.53
C THR A 34 20.91 -3.58 38.61
N PRO A 35 19.58 -3.46 38.74
CA PRO A 35 18.65 -4.23 37.90
C PRO A 35 18.80 -3.91 36.40
N PRO A 36 18.50 -4.88 35.51
CA PRO A 36 18.65 -4.71 34.07
C PRO A 36 17.78 -3.58 33.46
N GLU A 37 18.23 -3.02 32.34
CA GLU A 37 17.44 -2.01 31.61
C GLU A 37 16.33 -2.67 30.76
N ALA A 38 15.82 -1.98 29.73
CA ALA A 38 14.77 -2.53 28.85
C ALA A 38 15.36 -3.17 27.58
N PRO A 39 14.91 -4.37 27.17
CA PRO A 39 15.24 -4.94 25.87
C PRO A 39 14.47 -4.22 24.74
N THR A 40 14.77 -4.54 23.48
CA THR A 40 13.90 -4.16 22.34
C THR A 40 13.19 -5.38 21.79
N LEU A 41 11.88 -5.29 21.55
CA LEU A 41 11.02 -6.40 21.14
C LEU A 41 10.46 -6.24 19.73
N ALA A 42 10.09 -7.36 19.11
CA ALA A 42 9.22 -7.41 17.94
C ALA A 42 8.21 -8.56 18.09
N ILE A 43 7.05 -8.44 17.43
CA ILE A 43 6.11 -9.56 17.24
C ILE A 43 6.18 -10.02 15.79
N THR A 44 6.18 -11.34 15.57
CA THR A 44 6.11 -11.93 14.23
C THR A 44 4.92 -12.90 14.11
N PRO A 45 4.15 -12.86 13.01
CA PRO A 45 4.22 -11.88 11.92
C PRO A 45 3.81 -10.47 12.41
N SER A 46 4.32 -9.43 11.75
CA SER A 46 4.04 -8.02 12.12
C SER A 46 2.68 -7.51 11.66
N SER A 47 1.95 -8.32 10.88
CA SER A 47 0.57 -8.11 10.45
C SER A 47 -0.12 -9.48 10.42
N PRO A 48 -0.52 -10.02 11.59
CA PRO A 48 -1.16 -11.33 11.72
C PRO A 48 -2.62 -11.29 11.27
N GLY A 49 -3.06 -12.36 10.61
CA GLY A 49 -4.49 -12.64 10.42
C GLY A 49 -5.05 -13.56 11.51
N PRO A 50 -6.39 -13.71 11.57
CA PRO A 50 -7.03 -14.71 12.43
C PRO A 50 -6.52 -16.13 12.12
N GLY A 51 -6.05 -16.85 13.13
CA GLY A 51 -5.42 -18.17 12.97
C GLY A 51 -3.88 -18.17 12.95
N ASP A 52 -3.21 -17.01 12.89
CA ASP A 52 -1.75 -16.92 12.95
C ASP A 52 -1.23 -16.97 14.39
N SER A 53 -0.27 -17.85 14.67
CA SER A 53 0.48 -17.83 15.93
C SER A 53 1.40 -16.61 16.00
N LEU A 54 1.35 -15.86 17.11
CA LEU A 54 2.22 -14.71 17.35
C LEU A 54 3.45 -15.13 18.15
N TRP A 55 4.64 -14.77 17.69
CA TRP A 55 5.90 -14.98 18.41
C TRP A 55 6.44 -13.63 18.89
N CYS A 56 6.83 -13.54 20.17
CA CYS A 56 7.53 -12.37 20.71
C CYS A 56 9.06 -12.58 20.76
N GLU A 57 9.80 -11.77 19.99
CA GLU A 57 11.26 -11.87 19.87
C GLU A 57 11.96 -10.72 20.61
N VAL A 58 12.97 -11.05 21.42
CA VAL A 58 13.95 -10.09 21.93
C VAL A 58 14.96 -9.79 20.81
N VAL A 59 14.79 -8.66 20.12
CA VAL A 59 15.62 -8.23 18.98
C VAL A 59 16.98 -7.67 19.45
N THR A 60 17.01 -7.03 20.62
CA THR A 60 18.22 -6.57 21.28
C THR A 60 18.11 -6.95 22.74
N ASP A 61 19.12 -7.68 23.24
CA ASP A 61 19.19 -8.07 24.64
C ASP A 61 19.20 -6.86 25.59
N SER A 62 18.62 -7.05 26.77
CA SER A 62 18.74 -6.11 27.87
C SER A 62 20.20 -5.96 28.28
N PRO A 63 20.74 -4.73 28.36
CA PRO A 63 22.02 -4.52 29.00
C PRO A 63 21.88 -4.67 30.52
N ASP A 64 22.98 -5.07 31.14
CA ASP A 64 23.16 -5.16 32.58
C ASP A 64 24.43 -4.41 32.99
N ALA A 65 24.41 -3.74 34.13
CA ALA A 65 25.53 -2.90 34.58
C ALA A 65 26.57 -3.66 35.42
N ASP A 66 26.18 -4.79 36.00
CA ASP A 66 27.03 -5.66 36.83
C ASP A 66 27.61 -6.86 36.04
N GLU A 67 27.22 -6.99 34.76
CA GLU A 67 27.55 -8.07 33.80
C GLU A 67 26.93 -9.43 34.19
N ASP A 68 25.80 -9.41 34.91
CA ASP A 68 25.04 -10.60 35.30
C ASP A 68 24.26 -11.22 34.12
N ALA A 69 23.88 -12.50 34.26
CA ALA A 69 23.32 -13.30 33.18
C ALA A 69 21.79 -13.15 33.08
N ILE A 70 21.33 -12.42 32.07
CA ILE A 70 19.91 -12.10 31.90
C ILE A 70 19.07 -13.31 31.43
N THR A 71 17.89 -13.42 32.04
CA THR A 71 16.76 -14.26 31.61
C THR A 71 15.54 -13.38 31.35
N TYR A 72 14.56 -13.86 30.58
CA TYR A 72 13.33 -13.11 30.28
C TYR A 72 12.09 -13.89 30.72
N THR A 73 11.12 -13.18 31.28
CA THR A 73 9.73 -13.65 31.42
C THR A 73 8.89 -12.91 30.38
N ILE A 74 8.20 -13.66 29.52
CA ILE A 74 7.24 -13.10 28.55
C ILE A 74 5.83 -13.19 29.12
N THR A 75 5.03 -12.14 28.93
CA THR A 75 3.58 -12.15 29.18
C THR A 75 2.85 -11.52 28.00
N TRP A 76 1.59 -11.93 27.81
CA TRP A 76 0.73 -11.47 26.73
C TRP A 76 -0.57 -10.89 27.29
N THR A 77 -1.12 -9.88 26.62
CA THR A 77 -2.49 -9.41 26.83
C THR A 77 -3.23 -9.28 25.51
N VAL A 78 -4.54 -9.54 25.53
CA VAL A 78 -5.49 -9.34 24.42
C VAL A 78 -6.43 -8.22 24.83
N ASP A 79 -6.46 -7.11 24.09
CA ASP A 79 -7.24 -5.90 24.43
C ASP A 79 -6.99 -5.37 25.87
N GLY A 80 -5.78 -5.62 26.40
CA GLY A 80 -5.39 -5.28 27.77
C GLY A 80 -5.87 -6.24 28.86
N VAL A 81 -6.35 -7.44 28.49
CA VAL A 81 -6.70 -8.56 29.39
C VAL A 81 -5.62 -9.65 29.32
N ASP A 82 -5.18 -10.16 30.47
CA ASP A 82 -4.08 -11.16 30.54
C ASP A 82 -4.39 -12.48 29.80
N TYR A 83 -3.51 -12.86 28.86
CA TYR A 83 -3.54 -14.16 28.16
C TYR A 83 -2.75 -15.19 28.97
N ALA A 84 -3.46 -16.04 29.73
CA ALA A 84 -2.87 -16.93 30.73
C ALA A 84 -3.14 -18.42 30.45
N VAL A 85 -2.16 -19.26 30.79
CA VAL A 85 -2.20 -20.72 30.63
C VAL A 85 -3.40 -21.34 31.35
N GLY A 86 -4.37 -21.86 30.57
CA GLY A 86 -5.55 -22.58 31.07
C GLY A 86 -6.65 -21.69 31.67
N GLY A 87 -6.74 -20.42 31.24
CA GLY A 87 -7.82 -19.52 31.64
C GLY A 87 -9.22 -20.02 31.20
N THR A 88 -10.23 -19.89 32.06
CA THR A 88 -11.62 -20.29 31.77
C THR A 88 -12.65 -19.20 32.06
N THR A 89 -12.22 -17.94 32.14
CA THR A 89 -13.11 -16.81 32.48
C THR A 89 -12.60 -15.50 31.89
N ASP A 90 -13.10 -15.16 30.70
CA ASP A 90 -13.39 -13.76 30.43
C ASP A 90 -14.74 -13.38 31.10
N THR A 91 -14.79 -12.18 31.68
CA THR A 91 -16.04 -11.53 32.11
C THR A 91 -16.18 -10.16 31.43
N GLY A 92 -15.95 -10.13 30.11
CA GLY A 92 -16.00 -8.95 29.24
C GLY A 92 -16.93 -9.14 28.02
N GLY A 93 -16.97 -10.33 27.43
CA GLY A 93 -17.93 -10.71 26.39
C GLY A 93 -17.39 -10.68 24.95
N LEU A 94 -16.10 -10.94 24.75
CA LEU A 94 -15.50 -11.15 23.42
C LEU A 94 -15.24 -12.65 23.09
N ASP A 95 -15.47 -13.56 24.03
CA ASP A 95 -15.36 -15.01 23.82
C ASP A 95 -16.41 -15.57 22.84
N SER A 96 -15.95 -16.35 21.87
CA SER A 96 -16.79 -17.12 20.92
C SER A 96 -17.41 -18.40 21.55
N GLY A 97 -17.06 -18.70 22.80
CA GLY A 97 -17.49 -19.86 23.58
C GLY A 97 -16.56 -21.06 23.45
N ALA A 98 -15.32 -20.86 22.97
CA ALA A 98 -14.37 -21.93 22.69
C ALA A 98 -13.68 -22.39 23.98
N SER A 99 -13.95 -23.63 24.42
CA SER A 99 -13.23 -24.26 25.52
C SER A 99 -11.82 -24.67 25.04
N GLY A 100 -10.89 -23.71 24.97
CA GLY A 100 -9.61 -23.87 24.27
C GLY A 100 -8.39 -23.23 24.95
N TRP A 101 -8.49 -21.97 25.41
CA TRP A 101 -7.35 -21.06 25.68
C TRP A 101 -6.07 -21.74 26.17
N ALA A 102 -5.20 -21.98 25.20
CA ALA A 102 -3.93 -22.65 25.35
C ALA A 102 -2.86 -21.57 25.49
N GLY A 103 -2.84 -20.92 26.66
CA GLY A 103 -1.86 -19.90 26.98
C GLY A 103 -0.42 -20.35 26.66
N PRO A 104 0.46 -19.37 26.44
CA PRO A 104 1.44 -19.38 25.37
C PRO A 104 2.36 -20.61 25.38
N THR A 105 2.62 -21.12 24.18
CA THR A 105 3.52 -22.26 23.96
C THR A 105 4.97 -21.76 23.81
N THR A 106 5.92 -22.50 24.39
CA THR A 106 7.32 -22.07 24.39
C THR A 106 8.07 -22.68 23.20
N THR A 107 8.94 -21.88 22.57
CA THR A 107 9.92 -22.39 21.59
C THR A 107 11.35 -22.19 22.06
N THR A 108 11.64 -21.05 22.71
CA THR A 108 12.99 -20.68 23.18
C THR A 108 12.94 -20.14 24.61
N TRP A 109 11.94 -19.33 24.95
CA TRP A 109 11.73 -18.70 26.25
C TRP A 109 10.39 -19.09 26.85
N THR A 110 10.24 -18.91 28.16
CA THR A 110 8.94 -19.11 28.82
C THR A 110 7.91 -18.19 28.20
N ASP A 111 6.81 -18.76 27.72
CA ASP A 111 5.59 -18.08 27.30
C ASP A 111 5.75 -17.15 26.06
N ASP A 112 6.68 -17.49 25.14
CA ASP A 112 7.07 -16.66 23.98
C ASP A 112 6.11 -16.67 22.77
N THR A 113 5.25 -17.68 22.60
CA THR A 113 4.41 -17.86 21.40
C THR A 113 2.93 -18.06 21.73
N THR A 114 2.00 -17.35 21.10
CA THR A 114 0.54 -17.58 21.25
C THR A 114 0.06 -18.73 20.37
N ASP A 115 -1.02 -19.43 20.76
CA ASP A 115 -1.66 -20.38 19.84
C ASP A 115 -2.44 -19.61 18.76
N GLY A 116 -2.31 -20.02 17.50
CA GLY A 116 -3.04 -19.39 16.39
C GLY A 116 -4.54 -19.66 16.48
N ASP A 117 -4.95 -20.80 17.07
CA ASP A 117 -6.37 -21.11 17.31
C ASP A 117 -7.04 -20.13 18.31
N ASP A 118 -6.26 -19.39 19.12
CA ASP A 118 -6.74 -18.36 20.06
C ASP A 118 -6.66 -16.93 19.48
N VAL A 119 -6.08 -16.73 18.29
CA VAL A 119 -5.89 -15.41 17.66
C VAL A 119 -7.05 -15.12 16.69
N TRP A 120 -7.90 -14.16 17.05
CA TRP A 120 -9.08 -13.76 16.28
C TRP A 120 -9.00 -12.33 15.74
N SER A 121 -10.06 -11.95 15.06
CA SER A 121 -10.21 -10.71 14.31
C SER A 121 -10.65 -9.56 15.25
N ASN A 122 -9.95 -8.41 15.24
CA ASN A 122 -10.16 -7.20 16.05
C ASN A 122 -9.61 -7.28 17.48
N GLU A 123 -8.42 -7.86 17.64
CA GLU A 123 -7.75 -7.95 18.94
C GLU A 123 -6.40 -7.20 18.89
N THR A 124 -6.12 -6.39 19.90
CA THR A 124 -4.77 -5.83 20.11
C THR A 124 -3.99 -6.79 21.01
N TRP A 125 -3.07 -7.54 20.42
CA TRP A 125 -2.17 -8.45 21.13
C TRP A 125 -0.90 -7.72 21.55
N THR A 126 -0.64 -7.65 22.85
CA THR A 126 0.54 -6.99 23.41
C THR A 126 1.43 -7.98 24.12
N CYS A 127 2.64 -8.19 23.59
CA CYS A 127 3.71 -8.86 24.31
C CYS A 127 4.40 -7.89 25.28
N THR A 128 4.75 -8.37 26.46
CA THR A 128 5.68 -7.71 27.40
C THR A 128 6.80 -8.68 27.79
N ALA A 129 8.04 -8.21 27.75
CA ALA A 129 9.20 -8.96 28.24
C ALA A 129 9.81 -8.23 29.45
N THR A 130 9.93 -8.95 30.56
CA THR A 130 10.62 -8.49 31.77
C THR A 130 11.97 -9.22 31.86
N PRO A 131 13.12 -8.52 31.76
CA PRO A 131 14.42 -9.11 32.03
C PRO A 131 14.63 -9.32 33.53
N ASN A 132 15.38 -10.36 33.90
CA ASN A 132 15.75 -10.67 35.28
C ASN A 132 17.21 -11.17 35.31
N ASP A 133 18.02 -10.60 36.21
CA ASP A 133 19.47 -10.86 36.36
C ASP A 133 19.81 -12.05 37.30
N GLY A 134 18.79 -12.65 37.92
CA GLY A 134 18.90 -13.69 38.95
C GLY A 134 18.61 -13.21 40.38
N ASP A 135 18.61 -11.90 40.63
CA ASP A 135 18.29 -11.25 41.90
C ASP A 135 17.08 -10.29 41.79
N ASP A 136 17.04 -9.41 40.78
CA ASP A 136 16.02 -8.38 40.57
C ASP A 136 15.42 -8.39 39.16
N ASP A 137 14.15 -7.97 39.05
CA ASP A 137 13.49 -7.69 37.77
C ASP A 137 13.92 -6.31 37.26
N GLY A 138 14.31 -6.26 35.98
CA GLY A 138 14.67 -5.03 35.27
C GLY A 138 13.47 -4.28 34.70
N THR A 139 13.75 -3.31 33.83
CA THR A 139 12.69 -2.51 33.20
C THR A 139 12.00 -3.31 32.10
N PRO A 140 10.67 -3.56 32.15
CA PRO A 140 9.99 -4.28 31.11
C PRO A 140 9.89 -3.46 29.82
N ALA A 141 9.91 -4.15 28.68
CA ALA A 141 9.56 -3.60 27.37
C ALA A 141 8.26 -4.24 26.88
N SER A 142 7.45 -3.49 26.13
CA SER A 142 6.21 -3.99 25.53
C SER A 142 6.11 -3.57 24.06
N VAL A 143 5.47 -4.42 23.25
CA VAL A 143 5.15 -4.19 21.84
C VAL A 143 3.78 -4.78 21.55
N SER A 144 3.01 -4.12 20.68
CA SER A 144 1.65 -4.52 20.33
C SER A 144 1.53 -4.77 18.83
N VAL A 145 0.62 -5.66 18.45
CA VAL A 145 0.18 -5.89 17.08
C VAL A 145 -1.34 -6.04 17.06
N ASP A 146 -1.99 -5.52 16.02
CA ASP A 146 -3.44 -5.65 15.83
C ASP A 146 -3.73 -6.77 14.83
N THR A 147 -4.68 -7.64 15.15
CA THR A 147 -5.03 -8.84 14.36
C THR A 147 -6.19 -8.62 13.38
N ASN A 148 -6.75 -7.41 13.36
CA ASN A 148 -7.52 -6.92 12.22
C ASN A 148 -7.04 -5.55 11.78
N CYS A 149 -6.54 -5.52 10.56
CA CYS A 149 -6.37 -4.31 9.76
C CYS A 149 -7.62 -4.03 8.91
N ASN A 150 -8.83 -4.34 9.41
CA ASN A 150 -10.07 -4.36 8.64
C ASN A 150 -10.44 -3.02 7.99
N ASP A 151 -10.03 -1.91 8.59
CA ASP A 151 -10.28 -0.57 8.07
C ASP A 151 -9.14 -0.02 7.21
N ALA A 152 -8.04 -0.78 7.07
CA ALA A 152 -6.79 -0.41 6.41
C ALA A 152 -6.37 1.06 6.60
N SER A 153 -6.56 1.60 7.81
CA SER A 153 -6.44 3.03 8.09
C SER A 153 -5.03 3.51 8.41
N ALA A 154 -4.05 2.59 8.48
CA ALA A 154 -2.67 2.90 8.86
C ALA A 154 -1.63 2.10 8.04
N SER A 155 -0.43 2.68 7.86
CA SER A 155 0.66 2.05 7.10
C SER A 155 1.25 0.80 7.77
N THR A 156 0.95 0.57 9.05
CA THR A 156 1.28 -0.67 9.79
C THR A 156 0.23 -1.76 9.61
N CYS A 157 -0.90 -1.42 8.99
CA CYS A 157 -2.06 -2.27 8.79
C CYS A 157 -2.65 -2.11 7.37
N PRO A 158 -1.86 -2.31 6.29
CA PRO A 158 -2.38 -2.21 4.93
C PRO A 158 -3.22 -3.43 4.54
N GLY A 159 -4.18 -3.25 3.64
CA GLY A 159 -4.72 -4.35 2.84
C GLY A 159 -3.80 -4.71 1.67
N LEU A 160 -4.02 -5.83 0.99
CA LEU A 160 -3.26 -6.14 -0.24
C LEU A 160 -3.66 -5.21 -1.39
N ASP A 161 -4.96 -4.93 -1.52
CA ASP A 161 -5.57 -4.00 -2.45
C ASP A 161 -6.99 -3.61 -1.95
N CYS A 162 -7.72 -2.78 -2.69
CA CYS A 162 -9.06 -2.36 -2.28
C CYS A 162 -10.09 -3.51 -2.25
N LEU A 163 -9.91 -4.58 -3.03
CA LEU A 163 -10.80 -5.74 -3.00
C LEU A 163 -10.57 -6.57 -1.74
N ASP A 164 -9.30 -6.80 -1.38
CA ASP A 164 -8.92 -7.45 -0.12
C ASP A 164 -9.57 -6.75 1.09
N ILE A 165 -9.45 -5.41 1.15
CA ILE A 165 -10.10 -4.57 2.17
C ILE A 165 -11.62 -4.77 2.16
N LEU A 166 -12.28 -4.68 1.00
CA LEU A 166 -13.75 -4.84 0.93
C LEU A 166 -14.24 -6.27 1.23
N THR A 167 -13.44 -7.29 0.94
CA THR A 167 -13.76 -8.67 1.34
C THR A 167 -13.63 -8.89 2.84
N THR A 168 -12.74 -8.14 3.49
CA THR A 168 -12.46 -8.18 4.93
C THR A 168 -13.47 -7.34 5.73
N ASP A 169 -13.76 -6.11 5.31
CA ASP A 169 -14.89 -5.30 5.76
C ASP A 169 -15.87 -4.98 4.61
N PRO A 170 -16.93 -5.78 4.44
CA PRO A 170 -18.00 -5.51 3.48
C PRO A 170 -18.83 -4.24 3.74
N THR A 171 -18.50 -3.47 4.78
CA THR A 171 -19.10 -2.16 5.10
C THR A 171 -18.15 -0.98 4.93
N ALA A 172 -16.92 -1.22 4.44
CA ALA A 172 -15.93 -0.19 4.12
C ALA A 172 -16.52 0.87 3.14
N PRO A 173 -16.46 2.17 3.47
CA PRO A 173 -16.91 3.25 2.58
C PRO A 173 -15.93 3.53 1.42
N ASP A 174 -16.36 4.35 0.46
CA ASP A 174 -15.43 4.94 -0.53
C ASP A 174 -14.54 5.98 0.19
N ASP A 175 -13.24 5.71 0.34
CA ASP A 175 -12.28 6.62 0.99
C ASP A 175 -10.82 6.29 0.59
N ILE A 176 -9.86 6.94 1.25
CA ILE A 176 -8.42 6.65 1.15
C ILE A 176 -8.03 5.57 2.17
N TYR A 177 -7.30 4.57 1.69
CA TYR A 177 -6.84 3.40 2.46
C TYR A 177 -5.35 3.14 2.25
N TRP A 178 -4.71 2.45 3.18
CA TRP A 178 -3.35 1.93 3.02
C TRP A 178 -3.38 0.57 2.36
N ILE A 179 -2.55 0.39 1.33
CA ILE A 179 -2.33 -0.90 0.68
C ILE A 179 -0.84 -1.24 0.58
N ASP A 180 -0.52 -2.53 0.58
CA ASP A 180 0.80 -3.07 0.26
C ASP A 180 0.66 -4.37 -0.57
N PRO A 181 0.53 -4.25 -1.90
CA PRO A 181 0.43 -5.41 -2.80
C PRO A 181 1.68 -6.28 -2.84
N THR A 182 2.77 -5.85 -2.20
CA THR A 182 4.11 -6.45 -2.32
C THR A 182 4.64 -7.06 -1.01
N GLY A 183 4.08 -6.67 0.13
CA GLY A 183 4.59 -6.97 1.46
C GLY A 183 5.94 -6.31 1.74
N SER A 184 6.18 -5.09 1.24
CA SER A 184 7.48 -4.40 1.39
C SER A 184 7.43 -2.90 1.71
N ASP A 185 6.46 -2.14 1.17
CA ASP A 185 6.30 -0.70 1.43
C ASP A 185 4.81 -0.31 1.26
N ALA A 186 4.12 -0.01 2.35
CA ALA A 186 2.71 0.40 2.33
C ALA A 186 2.51 1.86 1.86
N TYR A 187 1.41 2.13 1.13
CA TYR A 187 1.05 3.47 0.66
C TYR A 187 -0.46 3.73 0.58
N GLU A 188 -0.83 5.01 0.61
CA GLU A 188 -2.22 5.46 0.46
C GLU A 188 -2.72 5.33 -0.98
N VAL A 189 -3.96 4.85 -1.14
CA VAL A 189 -4.69 4.78 -2.41
C VAL A 189 -6.16 5.13 -2.18
N PHE A 190 -6.85 5.66 -3.21
CA PHE A 190 -8.30 5.82 -3.14
C PHE A 190 -8.98 4.51 -3.55
N CYS A 191 -9.91 4.03 -2.72
CA CYS A 191 -10.75 2.87 -3.00
C CYS A 191 -12.20 3.28 -3.28
N ASP A 192 -12.77 2.78 -4.38
CA ASP A 192 -14.22 2.81 -4.61
C ASP A 192 -14.81 1.45 -4.21
N MET A 193 -15.49 1.45 -3.06
CA MET A 193 -16.06 0.29 -2.39
C MET A 193 -17.54 0.07 -2.74
N THR A 194 -18.15 1.01 -3.47
CA THR A 194 -19.60 1.01 -3.72
C THR A 194 -19.96 0.62 -5.15
N THR A 195 -19.19 1.09 -6.14
CA THR A 195 -19.61 1.05 -7.55
C THR A 195 -19.22 -0.29 -8.20
N ASP A 196 -20.11 -0.87 -9.02
CA ASP A 196 -19.89 -2.15 -9.73
C ASP A 196 -19.46 -3.33 -8.83
N GLY A 197 -19.90 -3.32 -7.57
CA GLY A 197 -19.56 -4.31 -6.55
C GLY A 197 -18.35 -3.94 -5.67
N GLY A 198 -17.74 -2.76 -5.89
CA GLY A 198 -16.68 -2.21 -5.03
C GLY A 198 -15.31 -2.89 -5.18
N GLY A 199 -14.38 -2.54 -4.32
CA GLY A 199 -13.02 -3.09 -4.30
C GLY A 199 -12.12 -2.53 -5.40
N TRP A 200 -12.46 -1.37 -5.95
CA TRP A 200 -11.74 -0.77 -7.07
C TRP A 200 -10.57 0.08 -6.58
N THR A 201 -9.36 -0.31 -6.97
CA THR A 201 -8.12 0.40 -6.63
C THR A 201 -7.80 1.47 -7.69
N LEU A 202 -7.72 2.74 -7.30
CA LEU A 202 -7.35 3.83 -8.21
C LEU A 202 -5.88 3.70 -8.64
N VAL A 203 -5.61 3.67 -9.95
CA VAL A 203 -4.24 3.55 -10.50
C VAL A 203 -3.77 4.78 -11.28
N MET A 204 -4.70 5.53 -11.88
CA MET A 204 -4.36 6.74 -12.66
C MET A 204 -5.57 7.68 -12.76
N LYS A 205 -5.34 9.00 -12.76
CA LYS A 205 -6.37 10.01 -13.02
C LYS A 205 -5.96 11.08 -14.04
N ALA A 206 -6.95 11.69 -14.70
CA ALA A 206 -6.82 12.81 -15.62
C ALA A 206 -8.13 13.60 -15.56
N VAL A 207 -8.06 14.77 -14.95
CA VAL A 207 -9.22 15.63 -14.66
C VAL A 207 -8.95 17.01 -15.23
N ASN A 208 -9.73 17.42 -16.23
CA ASN A 208 -9.50 18.63 -17.02
C ASN A 208 -8.04 18.77 -17.52
N ASP A 209 -7.38 17.63 -17.77
CA ASP A 209 -5.97 17.52 -18.19
C ASP A 209 -5.76 16.17 -18.91
N ASN A 210 -4.55 15.84 -19.37
CA ASN A 210 -4.31 14.63 -20.16
C ASN A 210 -2.82 14.22 -20.28
N PHE A 211 -2.54 12.91 -20.22
CA PHE A 211 -1.25 12.32 -20.58
C PHE A 211 -1.04 12.16 -22.10
N LEU A 212 0.19 12.36 -22.60
CA LEU A 212 0.53 12.11 -24.01
C LEU A 212 0.69 10.60 -24.27
N TYR A 213 0.49 10.13 -25.50
CA TYR A 213 0.68 8.69 -25.80
C TYR A 213 2.15 8.25 -25.66
N VAL A 214 3.09 9.12 -26.03
CA VAL A 214 4.54 8.87 -25.92
C VAL A 214 5.12 9.19 -24.54
N ASP A 215 4.27 9.46 -23.55
CA ASP A 215 4.68 9.83 -22.20
C ASP A 215 5.36 8.65 -21.48
N PRO A 216 6.55 8.82 -20.87
CA PRO A 216 7.21 7.74 -20.12
C PRO A 216 6.38 7.23 -18.92
N VAL A 217 5.36 7.95 -18.46
CA VAL A 217 4.42 7.53 -17.39
C VAL A 217 3.83 6.13 -17.63
N TRP A 218 3.62 5.77 -18.91
CA TRP A 218 3.01 4.51 -19.35
C TRP A 218 3.93 3.28 -19.27
N SER A 219 5.25 3.48 -19.31
CA SER A 219 6.23 2.41 -19.56
C SER A 219 7.45 2.45 -18.62
N THR A 220 7.41 3.32 -17.63
CA THR A 220 8.41 3.41 -16.56
C THR A 220 7.71 3.32 -15.20
N THR A 221 8.45 3.00 -14.14
CA THR A 221 7.92 3.01 -12.77
C THR A 221 7.70 4.42 -12.21
N GLY A 222 8.08 5.48 -12.95
CA GLY A 222 7.91 6.86 -12.52
C GLY A 222 6.45 7.20 -12.19
N LEU A 223 6.26 7.86 -11.05
CA LEU A 223 4.99 8.39 -10.57
C LEU A 223 4.76 9.81 -11.08
N ALA A 224 3.54 10.31 -10.95
CA ALA A 224 3.19 11.68 -11.26
C ALA A 224 2.10 12.17 -10.30
N ASN A 225 2.34 13.26 -9.57
CA ASN A 225 1.38 13.89 -8.65
C ASN A 225 0.69 12.88 -7.71
N GLU A 226 1.44 11.90 -7.23
CA GLU A 226 0.96 10.72 -6.51
C GLU A 226 0.21 11.05 -5.20
N THR A 227 0.49 12.20 -4.59
CA THR A 227 -0.20 12.67 -3.39
C THR A 227 -1.58 13.28 -3.66
N ASP A 228 -1.97 13.47 -4.92
CA ASP A 228 -3.28 14.01 -5.31
C ASP A 228 -4.29 12.88 -5.56
N LEU A 229 -4.76 12.25 -4.48
CA LEU A 229 -5.81 11.23 -4.48
C LEU A 229 -7.24 11.79 -4.68
N SER A 230 -7.39 13.11 -4.86
CA SER A 230 -8.70 13.72 -5.10
C SER A 230 -9.22 13.41 -6.50
N LEU A 231 -10.37 12.76 -6.58
CA LEU A 231 -11.05 12.44 -7.84
C LEU A 231 -11.48 13.68 -8.65
N THR A 232 -11.52 14.87 -8.03
CA THR A 232 -12.04 16.10 -8.65
C THR A 232 -11.00 17.21 -8.86
N THR A 233 -9.81 17.09 -8.23
CA THR A 233 -8.72 18.06 -8.44
C THR A 233 -8.21 17.94 -9.88
N SER A 234 -8.18 19.08 -10.59
CA SER A 234 -7.75 19.14 -11.98
C SER A 234 -6.24 18.97 -12.13
N GLY A 235 -5.83 18.18 -13.12
CA GLY A 235 -4.48 17.69 -13.33
C GLY A 235 -4.49 16.20 -13.69
N THR A 236 -3.29 15.67 -13.88
CA THR A 236 -3.00 14.26 -14.14
C THR A 236 -2.27 13.65 -12.95
N ALA A 237 -2.55 12.39 -12.61
CA ALA A 237 -1.73 11.66 -11.65
C ALA A 237 -1.62 10.17 -11.97
N LYS A 238 -0.50 9.56 -11.56
CA LYS A 238 -0.23 8.13 -11.60
C LYS A 238 0.28 7.70 -10.23
N TYR A 239 -0.33 6.67 -9.66
CA TYR A 239 -0.08 6.17 -8.33
C TYR A 239 0.80 4.91 -8.35
N GLN A 240 1.35 4.52 -7.20
CA GLN A 240 2.20 3.32 -7.09
C GLN A 240 1.41 2.04 -7.39
N SER A 241 0.11 2.01 -7.09
CA SER A 241 -0.83 0.95 -7.45
C SER A 241 -0.81 0.59 -8.95
N TYR A 242 -0.54 1.55 -9.85
CA TYR A 242 -0.36 1.29 -11.28
C TYR A 242 0.81 0.34 -11.59
N ASN A 243 1.88 0.45 -10.80
CA ASN A 243 3.10 -0.32 -11.00
C ASN A 243 2.98 -1.75 -10.44
N GLU A 244 2.14 -1.96 -9.43
CA GLU A 244 2.20 -3.13 -8.53
C GLU A 244 0.92 -3.94 -8.38
N VAL A 245 -0.27 -3.33 -8.37
CA VAL A 245 -1.52 -4.04 -8.06
C VAL A 245 -1.86 -5.02 -9.19
N PRO A 246 -1.89 -6.34 -8.94
CA PRO A 246 -2.38 -7.31 -9.91
C PRO A 246 -3.90 -7.23 -10.03
N PHE A 247 -4.45 -7.57 -11.19
CA PHE A 247 -5.91 -7.46 -11.39
C PHE A 247 -6.46 -8.40 -12.46
N THR A 248 -7.77 -8.62 -12.43
CA THR A 248 -8.52 -9.31 -13.48
C THR A 248 -9.54 -8.41 -14.19
N GLU A 249 -9.83 -7.23 -13.65
CA GLU A 249 -10.76 -6.27 -14.21
C GLU A 249 -10.14 -4.87 -14.24
N LEU A 250 -10.35 -4.16 -15.33
CA LEU A 250 -9.93 -2.78 -15.55
C LEU A 250 -11.18 -1.95 -15.81
N ARG A 251 -11.35 -0.84 -15.07
CA ARG A 251 -12.49 0.05 -15.23
C ARG A 251 -12.05 1.47 -15.55
N THR A 252 -12.74 2.12 -16.48
CA THR A 252 -12.73 3.59 -16.59
C THR A 252 -14.08 4.16 -16.16
N SER A 253 -14.09 5.29 -15.43
CA SER A 253 -15.30 5.99 -15.00
C SER A 253 -15.19 7.50 -15.22
N ASP A 254 -16.33 8.20 -15.24
CA ASP A 254 -16.35 9.67 -15.12
C ASP A 254 -15.82 10.10 -13.75
N ASN A 255 -15.18 11.26 -13.67
CA ASN A 255 -14.68 11.81 -12.42
C ASN A 255 -15.74 12.54 -11.56
N THR A 256 -16.92 12.79 -12.12
CA THR A 256 -18.07 13.42 -11.44
C THR A 256 -19.30 12.52 -11.35
N VAL A 257 -19.41 11.51 -12.23
CA VAL A 257 -20.51 10.54 -12.29
C VAL A 257 -19.95 9.11 -12.35
N LEU A 258 -19.51 8.60 -11.21
CA LEU A 258 -18.92 7.24 -11.09
C LEU A 258 -19.86 6.13 -11.62
N THR A 259 -21.17 6.34 -11.62
CA THR A 259 -22.20 5.43 -12.18
C THR A 259 -22.27 5.43 -13.72
N THR A 260 -21.22 5.88 -14.41
CA THR A 260 -21.08 5.73 -15.86
C THR A 260 -19.67 5.24 -16.10
N ASP A 261 -19.57 3.93 -16.23
CA ASP A 261 -18.36 3.14 -16.23
C ASP A 261 -18.22 2.34 -17.55
N LEU A 262 -17.02 1.83 -17.77
CA LEU A 262 -16.75 0.73 -18.67
C LEU A 262 -15.76 -0.20 -18.01
N VAL A 263 -16.22 -1.41 -17.67
CA VAL A 263 -15.40 -2.52 -17.15
C VAL A 263 -14.96 -3.44 -18.29
N GLU A 264 -13.68 -3.80 -18.30
CA GLU A 264 -13.07 -4.84 -19.13
C GLU A 264 -12.56 -5.97 -18.22
N SER A 265 -13.02 -7.20 -18.43
CA SER A 265 -12.62 -8.36 -17.62
C SER A 265 -11.69 -9.30 -18.40
N PHE A 266 -10.52 -9.60 -17.84
CA PHE A 266 -9.48 -10.43 -18.44
C PHE A 266 -9.58 -11.89 -17.99
N SER A 267 -9.46 -12.82 -18.94
CA SER A 267 -9.43 -14.27 -18.65
C SER A 267 -8.19 -14.76 -17.87
N THR A 268 -7.21 -13.88 -17.67
CA THR A 268 -5.96 -14.12 -16.95
C THR A 268 -5.57 -12.86 -16.18
N THR A 269 -5.13 -13.02 -14.92
CA THR A 269 -4.61 -11.94 -14.09
C THR A 269 -3.47 -11.18 -14.79
N GLN A 270 -3.61 -9.86 -14.86
CA GLN A 270 -2.54 -8.94 -15.24
C GLN A 270 -1.67 -8.68 -14.01
N THR A 271 -0.36 -8.65 -14.17
CA THR A 271 0.56 -8.46 -13.02
C THR A 271 0.54 -7.02 -12.49
N SER A 272 0.30 -6.05 -13.36
CA SER A 272 0.03 -4.64 -13.01
C SER A 272 -0.35 -3.84 -14.26
N ALA A 273 -0.83 -2.61 -14.08
CA ALA A 273 -1.22 -1.76 -15.21
C ALA A 273 0.02 -1.36 -16.03
N LEU A 274 1.16 -1.14 -15.37
CA LEU A 274 2.45 -0.94 -16.03
C LEU A 274 2.81 -2.09 -16.99
N ALA A 275 2.59 -3.35 -16.59
CA ALA A 275 2.86 -4.49 -17.46
C ALA A 275 1.91 -4.51 -18.68
N LEU A 276 0.62 -4.22 -18.47
CA LEU A 276 -0.39 -4.18 -19.53
C LEU A 276 -0.11 -3.08 -20.56
N PHE A 277 0.19 -1.85 -20.12
CA PHE A 277 0.46 -0.71 -21.00
C PHE A 277 1.90 -0.63 -21.54
N SER A 278 2.83 -1.42 -21.01
CA SER A 278 4.16 -1.65 -21.60
C SER A 278 4.16 -2.77 -22.67
N SER A 279 3.06 -3.52 -22.80
CA SER A 279 2.92 -4.57 -23.81
C SER A 279 2.73 -3.99 -25.23
N SER A 280 2.74 -4.87 -26.24
CA SER A 280 2.44 -4.51 -27.63
C SER A 280 0.97 -4.07 -27.86
N GLY A 281 0.15 -3.97 -26.82
CA GLY A 281 -1.26 -3.60 -26.93
C GLY A 281 -2.17 -4.73 -27.42
N THR A 282 -3.47 -4.52 -27.25
CA THR A 282 -4.51 -5.53 -27.42
C THR A 282 -5.76 -4.88 -28.04
N VAL A 283 -6.26 -5.46 -29.13
CA VAL A 283 -7.63 -5.18 -29.61
C VAL A 283 -8.58 -6.03 -28.77
N LEU A 284 -9.49 -5.39 -28.06
CA LEU A 284 -10.47 -6.04 -27.18
C LEU A 284 -11.75 -6.40 -27.96
N ASP A 285 -12.24 -5.48 -28.80
CA ASP A 285 -13.32 -5.76 -29.75
C ASP A 285 -13.14 -4.99 -31.08
N THR A 286 -13.88 -5.42 -32.10
CA THR A 286 -13.99 -4.81 -33.43
C THR A 286 -15.30 -4.03 -33.63
N ILE A 287 -15.93 -3.62 -32.52
CA ILE A 287 -17.24 -2.93 -32.49
C ILE A 287 -17.08 -1.57 -31.80
N HIS A 288 -17.82 -0.57 -32.30
CA HIS A 288 -17.93 0.78 -31.73
C HIS A 288 -18.45 0.73 -30.30
N ASN A 289 -17.71 1.31 -29.34
CA ASN A 289 -18.14 1.40 -27.94
C ASN A 289 -18.62 2.83 -27.62
N SER A 290 -19.95 2.99 -27.53
CA SER A 290 -20.60 4.28 -27.33
C SER A 290 -20.35 4.94 -25.98
N TYR A 291 -19.76 4.24 -25.00
CA TYR A 291 -19.30 4.83 -23.74
C TYR A 291 -18.47 6.09 -24.00
N PHE A 292 -17.48 5.95 -24.88
CA PHE A 292 -16.47 6.96 -25.17
C PHE A 292 -17.04 8.20 -25.88
N ASP A 293 -18.12 8.08 -26.65
CA ASP A 293 -18.72 9.20 -27.39
C ASP A 293 -19.16 10.33 -26.44
N SER A 294 -19.57 9.98 -25.22
CA SER A 294 -19.98 10.92 -24.17
C SER A 294 -18.82 11.69 -23.53
N ARG A 295 -17.60 11.14 -23.56
CA ARG A 295 -16.38 11.73 -22.97
C ARG A 295 -15.71 12.76 -23.87
N ALA A 296 -16.03 12.76 -25.17
CA ALA A 296 -15.54 13.77 -26.10
C ALA A 296 -16.34 15.09 -25.99
N PRO A 297 -15.69 16.27 -26.02
CA PRO A 297 -16.39 17.55 -26.06
C PRO A 297 -17.38 17.66 -27.23
N SER A 298 -18.50 18.34 -27.01
CA SER A 298 -19.63 18.43 -27.97
C SER A 298 -19.28 18.97 -29.36
N ALA A 299 -18.21 19.75 -29.48
CA ALA A 299 -17.67 20.22 -30.76
C ALA A 299 -17.22 19.07 -31.70
N TYR A 300 -16.87 17.91 -31.14
CA TYR A 300 -16.34 16.76 -31.87
C TYR A 300 -17.37 15.64 -32.08
N GLN A 301 -18.42 15.58 -31.25
CA GLN A 301 -19.58 14.70 -31.45
C GLN A 301 -20.34 15.00 -32.76
N ALA A 302 -20.17 16.21 -33.33
CA ALA A 302 -20.92 16.71 -34.48
C ALA A 302 -20.58 16.08 -35.85
N TRP A 303 -19.51 15.29 -35.96
CA TRP A 303 -18.98 14.82 -37.26
C TRP A 303 -19.41 13.39 -37.66
N GLY A 304 -20.42 12.83 -36.98
CA GLY A 304 -21.16 11.65 -37.48
C GLY A 304 -20.35 10.35 -37.56
N CYS A 305 -19.27 10.23 -36.78
CA CYS A 305 -18.39 9.07 -36.81
C CYS A 305 -18.94 7.91 -35.97
N THR A 306 -19.85 7.13 -36.56
CA THR A 306 -20.57 6.02 -35.89
C THR A 306 -20.03 4.62 -36.24
N GLU A 307 -18.89 4.55 -36.92
CA GLU A 307 -18.28 3.30 -37.43
C GLU A 307 -16.80 3.21 -36.99
N LEU A 308 -16.53 3.46 -35.71
CA LEU A 308 -15.24 3.16 -35.11
C LEU A 308 -15.15 1.65 -34.87
N ASN A 309 -14.34 0.97 -35.68
CA ASN A 309 -14.40 -0.49 -35.80
C ASN A 309 -13.36 -1.25 -34.95
N ARG A 310 -12.69 -0.59 -33.99
CA ARG A 310 -11.77 -1.24 -33.03
C ARG A 310 -11.75 -0.48 -31.70
N TYR A 311 -11.90 -1.23 -30.62
CA TYR A 311 -11.71 -0.80 -29.24
C TYR A 311 -10.60 -1.66 -28.61
N GLY A 312 -9.76 -1.07 -27.76
CA GLY A 312 -8.63 -1.78 -27.16
C GLY A 312 -7.63 -0.88 -26.45
N LEU A 313 -6.56 -1.51 -25.98
CA LEU A 313 -5.50 -0.91 -25.17
C LEU A 313 -4.21 -0.81 -25.97
N ASN A 314 -3.53 0.33 -25.85
CA ASN A 314 -2.25 0.62 -26.53
C ASN A 314 -2.28 0.33 -28.05
N LEU A 315 -3.38 0.70 -28.71
CA LEU A 315 -3.70 0.22 -30.06
C LEU A 315 -2.69 0.62 -31.16
N ALA A 316 -1.96 1.73 -31.03
CA ALA A 316 -0.97 2.10 -32.05
C ALA A 316 0.23 1.13 -32.08
N ASP A 317 0.62 0.58 -30.92
CA ASP A 317 1.65 -0.46 -30.85
C ASP A 317 1.11 -1.80 -31.39
N ALA A 318 -0.18 -2.08 -31.21
CA ALA A 318 -0.83 -3.32 -31.65
C ALA A 318 -1.11 -3.38 -33.16
N LEU A 319 -1.56 -2.26 -33.73
CA LEU A 319 -2.04 -2.16 -35.13
C LEU A 319 -1.03 -1.46 -36.06
N GLY A 320 -0.02 -0.81 -35.49
CA GLY A 320 0.96 -0.04 -36.21
C GLY A 320 0.41 1.27 -36.79
N CYS A 321 1.33 2.19 -37.00
CA CYS A 321 1.03 3.59 -37.32
C CYS A 321 0.72 3.84 -38.81
N THR A 322 -0.41 3.35 -39.30
CA THR A 322 -0.75 3.33 -40.74
C THR A 322 -2.15 3.84 -41.07
N TYR A 323 -2.26 4.52 -42.21
CA TYR A 323 -3.53 4.93 -42.81
C TYR A 323 -4.30 3.70 -43.36
N GLN A 324 -5.52 3.47 -42.90
CA GLN A 324 -6.40 2.46 -43.49
C GLN A 324 -7.15 3.03 -44.71
N SER A 325 -6.65 2.77 -45.91
CA SER A 325 -7.34 3.12 -47.16
C SER A 325 -8.51 2.17 -47.45
N GLY A 326 -9.69 2.37 -46.84
CA GLY A 326 -10.68 1.28 -46.84
C GLY A 326 -12.15 1.52 -46.49
N SER A 327 -12.73 2.71 -46.61
CA SER A 327 -14.20 2.86 -46.63
C SER A 327 -14.64 4.13 -47.36
N GLY A 328 -15.91 4.16 -47.79
CA GLY A 328 -16.44 5.16 -48.73
C GLY A 328 -16.66 6.56 -48.16
N GLY A 329 -15.58 7.26 -47.80
CA GLY A 329 -15.59 8.72 -47.72
C GLY A 329 -16.18 9.36 -46.47
N PHE A 330 -15.97 8.78 -45.28
CA PHE A 330 -15.80 9.51 -44.00
C PHE A 330 -14.81 8.69 -43.15
N LEU A 331 -13.65 9.25 -42.80
CA LEU A 331 -12.46 8.48 -42.37
C LEU A 331 -12.44 8.27 -40.85
N CYS A 332 -13.16 7.25 -40.40
CA CYS A 332 -13.36 6.99 -38.98
C CYS A 332 -12.30 6.14 -38.27
N ASP A 333 -11.35 5.50 -38.97
CA ASP A 333 -10.38 4.59 -38.34
C ASP A 333 -8.96 4.89 -38.81
N HIS A 334 -8.17 5.50 -37.92
CA HIS A 334 -6.72 5.51 -38.02
C HIS A 334 -6.13 4.68 -36.87
N ASN A 335 -5.34 3.66 -37.21
CA ASN A 335 -4.80 2.64 -36.31
C ASN A 335 -4.00 3.16 -35.09
N GLY A 336 -3.59 4.42 -35.09
CA GLY A 336 -2.87 5.07 -33.98
C GLY A 336 -3.76 5.37 -32.77
N GLY A 337 -4.49 4.36 -32.30
CA GLY A 337 -5.14 4.43 -31.01
C GLY A 337 -4.12 4.40 -29.86
N ALA A 338 -4.50 3.84 -28.73
CA ALA A 338 -4.67 4.76 -27.62
C ALA A 338 -4.28 4.06 -26.27
N ARG A 339 -3.58 4.75 -25.34
CA ARG A 339 -3.26 4.37 -23.93
C ARG A 339 -4.24 4.73 -22.76
N TRP A 340 -4.97 5.86 -22.68
CA TRP A 340 -6.19 6.03 -21.81
C TRP A 340 -7.24 7.17 -22.08
N GLY A 341 -8.56 6.88 -22.08
CA GLY A 341 -9.73 7.78 -22.28
C GLY A 341 -10.21 8.07 -23.72
N ASN A 342 -11.28 8.83 -24.04
CA ASN A 342 -11.63 9.10 -25.48
C ASN A 342 -10.92 10.31 -26.11
N ARG A 343 -10.63 10.28 -27.42
CA ARG A 343 -10.21 11.46 -28.21
C ARG A 343 -10.77 11.46 -29.63
N THR A 344 -11.29 12.61 -30.05
CA THR A 344 -11.75 12.85 -31.42
C THR A 344 -11.13 14.14 -31.98
N ASN A 345 -10.18 13.97 -32.91
CA ASN A 345 -9.59 14.88 -33.92
C ASN A 345 -9.30 16.38 -33.61
N GLN A 346 -8.10 16.85 -34.03
CA GLN A 346 -7.85 18.25 -34.44
C GLN A 346 -7.32 18.30 -35.88
N TYR A 347 -7.92 19.19 -36.68
CA TYR A 347 -7.68 19.42 -38.11
C TYR A 347 -6.21 19.81 -38.48
N TYR A 348 -5.26 18.86 -38.67
CA TYR A 348 -3.90 19.25 -39.11
C TYR A 348 -3.05 18.24 -39.93
N CYS A 349 -3.48 17.88 -41.15
CA CYS A 349 -2.57 17.81 -42.31
C CYS A 349 -3.30 17.66 -43.65
N SER A 350 -2.92 18.47 -44.64
CA SER A 350 -3.49 18.46 -46.00
C SER A 350 -3.19 17.20 -46.84
N SER A 351 -2.47 16.22 -46.27
CA SER A 351 -2.06 14.98 -46.92
C SER A 351 -2.42 13.69 -46.17
N CYS A 352 -2.95 13.76 -44.93
CA CYS A 352 -3.23 12.56 -44.12
C CYS A 352 -4.71 12.37 -43.73
N GLY A 353 -5.58 13.36 -43.99
CA GLY A 353 -7.02 13.26 -43.70
C GLY A 353 -7.39 13.64 -42.26
N GLU A 354 -8.68 13.52 -41.95
CA GLU A 354 -9.21 13.61 -40.59
C GLU A 354 -8.90 12.29 -39.86
N LEU A 355 -8.25 12.33 -38.70
CA LEU A 355 -7.86 11.12 -37.96
C LEU A 355 -8.83 10.88 -36.80
N HIS A 356 -9.44 9.70 -36.76
CA HIS A 356 -10.43 9.29 -35.75
C HIS A 356 -10.02 7.94 -35.15
N GLY A 357 -10.29 7.74 -33.86
CA GLY A 357 -10.02 6.52 -33.09
C GLY A 357 -10.89 6.49 -31.83
N GLN A 358 -11.08 5.31 -31.24
CA GLN A 358 -11.90 5.13 -30.04
C GLN A 358 -11.13 4.36 -28.97
N GLY A 359 -11.53 4.60 -27.73
CA GLY A 359 -10.68 4.32 -26.61
C GLY A 359 -9.49 5.28 -26.55
N TRP A 360 -8.45 4.76 -25.95
CA TRP A 360 -7.72 5.31 -24.82
C TRP A 360 -6.72 6.52 -25.10
N ALA A 361 -7.02 7.82 -25.19
CA ALA A 361 -6.08 8.96 -25.46
C ALA A 361 -5.47 9.06 -26.90
N ALA A 362 -4.64 10.08 -27.16
CA ALA A 362 -4.42 10.62 -28.50
C ALA A 362 -3.16 10.17 -29.25
N TYR A 363 -3.35 10.19 -30.56
CA TYR A 363 -2.51 9.83 -31.69
C TYR A 363 -1.14 10.54 -31.80
N GLY A 364 -0.09 9.80 -32.15
CA GLY A 364 1.27 10.35 -32.36
C GLY A 364 2.14 9.58 -33.35
N CYS A 365 1.59 9.13 -34.48
CA CYS A 365 2.34 8.33 -35.45
C CYS A 365 3.41 9.12 -36.22
N SER A 366 4.63 9.07 -35.67
CA SER A 366 5.90 9.62 -36.17
C SER A 366 6.21 11.08 -35.83
N SER A 367 7.47 11.27 -35.40
CA SER A 367 8.14 12.52 -35.00
C SER A 367 7.74 13.11 -33.64
N SER A 368 8.74 13.67 -32.96
CA SER A 368 8.76 14.10 -31.55
C SER A 368 8.05 15.43 -31.29
N SER A 369 6.91 15.64 -31.94
CA SER A 369 6.05 16.79 -31.75
C SER A 369 4.61 16.38 -32.03
N GLU A 370 3.86 16.15 -30.97
CA GLU A 370 2.44 16.51 -30.92
C GLU A 370 2.24 17.86 -31.63
N PRO A 371 1.12 18.08 -32.35
CA PRO A 371 0.80 19.42 -32.84
C PRO A 371 0.82 20.37 -31.64
N SER A 372 1.69 21.37 -31.69
CA SER A 372 1.87 22.32 -30.59
C SER A 372 0.51 22.90 -30.21
N VAL A 373 0.18 22.88 -28.92
CA VAL A 373 -1.00 23.50 -28.31
C VAL A 373 -1.41 24.73 -29.11
N ASP A 374 -2.56 24.67 -29.80
CA ASP A 374 -2.90 25.70 -30.78
C ASP A 374 -3.13 27.04 -30.06
N THR A 375 -2.09 27.89 -30.07
CA THR A 375 -2.12 29.26 -29.51
C THR A 375 -2.79 30.24 -30.48
N GLY A 376 -3.60 29.74 -31.41
CA GLY A 376 -4.37 30.54 -32.35
C GLY A 376 -5.36 31.49 -31.65
N PRO A 377 -5.94 32.46 -32.39
CA PRO A 377 -6.67 33.60 -31.82
C PRO A 377 -7.97 33.26 -31.06
N GLN A 378 -8.35 31.99 -30.98
CA GLN A 378 -9.53 31.51 -30.23
C GLN A 378 -9.21 30.77 -28.93
N GLY A 379 -7.92 30.62 -28.57
CA GLY A 379 -7.49 30.29 -27.21
C GLY A 379 -7.74 28.85 -26.74
N ALA A 380 -6.64 28.08 -26.65
CA ALA A 380 -6.49 26.95 -25.73
C ALA A 380 -7.58 25.86 -25.80
N TYR A 381 -7.71 25.20 -26.97
CA TYR A 381 -8.29 23.86 -27.03
C TYR A 381 -7.31 22.82 -26.49
N LEU A 382 -7.05 22.85 -25.18
CA LEU A 382 -6.44 21.71 -24.50
C LEU A 382 -7.43 20.55 -24.58
N HIS A 383 -7.02 19.44 -25.19
CA HIS A 383 -7.85 18.24 -25.32
C HIS A 383 -7.84 17.46 -23.99
N THR A 384 -8.48 18.04 -22.99
CA THR A 384 -8.60 17.54 -21.62
C THR A 384 -9.48 16.31 -21.53
N ILE A 385 -9.06 15.31 -20.77
CA ILE A 385 -9.86 14.13 -20.38
C ILE A 385 -10.45 14.38 -18.98
N ASN A 386 -11.56 13.71 -18.68
CA ASN A 386 -12.21 13.66 -17.37
C ASN A 386 -12.57 12.20 -17.08
N GLU A 387 -11.55 11.41 -16.76
CA GLU A 387 -11.68 9.97 -16.50
C GLU A 387 -10.84 9.57 -15.28
N LEU A 388 -11.20 8.43 -14.69
CA LEU A 388 -10.45 7.74 -13.64
C LEU A 388 -10.18 6.29 -14.07
N MET A 389 -8.98 5.76 -13.84
CA MET A 389 -8.59 4.38 -14.16
C MET A 389 -8.48 3.57 -12.87
N TRP A 390 -9.17 2.42 -12.84
CA TRP A 390 -9.27 1.55 -11.68
C TRP A 390 -8.97 0.10 -12.03
N VAL A 391 -8.48 -0.67 -11.06
CA VAL A 391 -8.21 -2.11 -11.20
C VAL A 391 -8.81 -2.92 -10.04
N ARG A 392 -9.13 -4.19 -10.31
CA ARG A 392 -9.70 -5.17 -9.35
C ARG A 392 -9.41 -6.63 -9.77
#